data_AF-A0A3N5MUT3-F1
#
_entry.id   AF-A0A3N5MUT3-F1
#
_cell.length_a   1.000
_cell.length_b   1.000
_cell.length_c   1.000
_cell.angle_alpha   90.00
_cell.angle_beta   90.00
_cell.angle_gamma   90.00
#
_symmetry.space_group_name_H-M   'P 1'
#
loop_
_entity.id
_entity.type
_entity.pdbx_description
1 polymer ?
#
loop_
_entity_poly.entity_id
_entity_poly.type
_entity_poly.pdbx_seq_one_letter_code
_entity_poly.pdbx_strand_id
1 'polypeptide(L)'
;MERHTDPWHSRGLGPPCGPSINQENRVTSPLDSAHAPAPANQTGADVIVDYLIREKVPYIFGLCGHGNIGFIDSLYARGEAIKTVSVHHESVCGFMADVFYRVSGQPCATFTSCGPGSANMPIALANAFFDSVPFLAVTGNVPTTQFNRGAFQETYRHFQADFPSTVRAYCKRVYQPTRPEQVALQTRQAWKTMVTGRPGPVVLDVPFDIFTEPCTDGTPLPEAWNANINCRCGADPEGLSKAVDMLLAAERPVILVGQGVRYGRATGERLRLAERLKIPVAWSASGAGAIDSRHPLA
;
A
#
# COMPACT_ATOMS: atom_id res chain seq x y z
N MET A 1 23.56 6.95 -28.65
CA MET A 1 23.36 6.27 -27.36
C MET A 1 22.79 7.29 -26.40
N GLU A 2 21.47 7.44 -26.42
CA GLU A 2 20.74 8.43 -25.64
C GLU A 2 20.83 8.13 -24.15
N ARG A 3 21.18 9.15 -23.37
CA ARG A 3 21.21 9.10 -21.92
C ARG A 3 19.77 9.27 -21.41
N HIS A 4 19.20 8.18 -20.90
CA HIS A 4 18.03 8.24 -20.04
C HIS A 4 18.38 9.06 -18.80
N THR A 5 17.78 10.23 -18.66
CA THR A 5 17.85 11.05 -17.45
C THR A 5 16.69 10.64 -16.55
N ASP A 6 17.01 10.20 -15.34
CA ASP A 6 16.06 9.76 -14.32
C ASP A 6 15.49 10.98 -13.59
N PRO A 7 14.17 11.28 -13.67
CA PRO A 7 13.59 12.51 -13.15
C PRO A 7 13.49 12.57 -11.62
N TRP A 8 13.97 11.55 -10.89
CA TRP A 8 13.79 11.42 -9.44
C TRP A 8 14.98 11.85 -8.57
N HIS A 9 16.04 12.40 -9.18
CA HIS A 9 17.27 12.78 -8.46
C HIS A 9 17.28 14.17 -7.79
N SER A 10 16.23 14.99 -7.90
CA SER A 10 16.21 16.36 -7.37
C SER A 10 15.23 16.56 -6.22
N ARG A 11 15.55 16.04 -5.02
CA ARG A 11 15.00 16.59 -3.77
C ARG A 11 16.12 16.76 -2.75
N GLY A 12 16.71 17.95 -2.76
CA GLY A 12 17.67 18.40 -1.76
C GLY A 12 17.04 18.52 -0.38
N LEU A 13 17.89 18.35 0.64
CA LEU A 13 17.58 18.59 2.05
C LEU A 13 17.14 20.04 2.24
N GLY A 14 15.91 20.25 2.69
CA GLY A 14 15.39 21.58 3.06
C GLY A 14 16.05 22.10 4.36
N PRO A 15 16.06 23.43 4.58
CA PRO A 15 16.72 24.05 5.73
C PRO A 15 15.97 23.78 7.05
N PRO A 16 16.65 23.89 8.20
CA PRO A 16 16.03 23.65 9.50
C PRO A 16 15.00 24.74 9.85
N CYS A 17 13.81 24.33 10.28
CA CYS A 17 12.75 25.20 10.77
C CYS A 17 13.08 25.76 12.16
N GLY A 18 13.06 27.09 12.30
CA GLY A 18 12.84 27.79 13.57
C GLY A 18 11.57 28.64 13.44
N PRO A 19 10.77 28.84 14.51
CA PRO A 19 9.52 29.57 14.40
C PRO A 19 9.76 31.08 14.59
N SER A 20 9.21 31.90 13.69
CA SER A 20 8.82 33.28 14.01
C SER A 20 7.29 33.34 14.03
N ILE A 21 6.75 33.71 15.18
CA ILE A 21 5.30 33.84 15.42
C ILE A 21 4.93 35.30 15.22
N ASN A 22 4.05 35.58 14.26
CA ASN A 22 3.26 36.81 14.20
C ASN A 22 1.76 36.43 14.17
N GLN A 23 0.97 37.12 15.00
CA GLN A 23 -0.25 36.60 15.62
C GLN A 23 -1.57 36.92 14.88
N GLU A 24 -1.55 37.21 13.58
CA GLU A 24 -2.75 37.72 12.86
C GLU A 24 -3.21 36.96 11.60
N ASN A 25 -2.65 35.80 11.28
CA ASN A 25 -3.19 34.94 10.22
C ASN A 25 -3.61 33.58 10.79
N ARG A 26 -4.91 33.28 10.73
CA ARG A 26 -5.42 31.93 11.00
C ARG A 26 -4.88 31.02 9.89
N VAL A 27 -3.76 30.34 10.16
CA VAL A 27 -3.21 29.31 9.28
C VAL A 27 -4.27 28.20 9.24
N THR A 28 -4.97 28.06 8.11
CA THR A 28 -5.79 26.87 7.85
C THR A 28 -4.89 25.67 7.99
N SER A 29 -5.25 24.74 8.87
CA SER A 29 -4.44 23.55 9.06
C SER A 29 -4.52 22.69 7.78
N PRO A 30 -3.48 21.93 7.41
CA PRO A 30 -3.57 20.98 6.30
C PRO A 30 -4.71 19.94 6.47
N LEU A 31 -5.21 19.77 7.70
CA LEU A 31 -6.34 18.92 8.04
C LEU A 31 -7.69 19.54 7.62
N ASP A 32 -7.80 20.87 7.57
CA ASP A 32 -9.01 21.57 7.10
C ASP A 32 -9.20 21.40 5.58
N SER A 33 -8.10 21.23 4.83
CA SER A 33 -8.13 20.87 3.40
C SER A 33 -8.33 19.37 3.12
N ALA A 34 -8.36 18.51 4.16
CA ALA A 34 -8.45 17.06 4.00
C ALA A 34 -9.90 16.53 3.88
N HIS A 35 -10.91 17.41 4.02
CA HIS A 35 -12.34 17.08 3.97
C HIS A 35 -13.07 18.00 2.98
N ALA A 36 -12.66 17.97 1.71
CA ALA A 36 -13.44 18.59 0.66
C ALA A 36 -14.75 17.83 0.47
N PRO A 37 -15.90 18.50 0.31
CA PRO A 37 -17.17 17.84 0.02
C PRO A 37 -17.05 17.07 -1.31
N ALA A 38 -17.76 15.95 -1.40
CA ALA A 38 -17.83 15.18 -2.63
C ALA A 38 -18.46 16.02 -3.75
N PRO A 39 -17.96 15.94 -5.00
CA PRO A 39 -18.70 16.38 -6.17
C PRO A 39 -20.10 15.73 -6.18
N ALA A 40 -21.09 16.42 -6.75
CA ALA A 40 -22.45 15.90 -6.83
C ALA A 40 -22.47 14.49 -7.43
N ASN A 41 -23.10 13.54 -6.73
CA ASN A 41 -23.22 12.12 -7.10
C ASN A 41 -21.92 11.31 -7.16
N GLN A 42 -20.80 11.76 -6.58
CA GLN A 42 -19.60 10.94 -6.48
C GLN A 42 -19.88 9.70 -5.60
N THR A 43 -19.74 8.50 -6.17
CA THR A 43 -20.02 7.24 -5.48
C THR A 43 -18.84 6.76 -4.63
N GLY A 44 -19.06 5.77 -3.76
CA GLY A 44 -17.96 5.15 -3.01
C GLY A 44 -16.90 4.52 -3.92
N ALA A 45 -17.32 3.91 -5.04
CA ALA A 45 -16.39 3.41 -6.04
C ALA A 45 -15.51 4.53 -6.62
N ASP A 46 -16.12 5.67 -6.98
CA ASP A 46 -15.41 6.83 -7.51
C ASP A 46 -14.36 7.35 -6.53
N VAL A 47 -14.72 7.47 -5.25
CA VAL A 47 -13.79 7.89 -4.19
C VAL A 47 -12.57 6.98 -4.14
N ILE A 48 -12.76 5.65 -4.20
CA ILE A 48 -11.67 4.67 -4.15
C ILE A 48 -10.80 4.78 -5.41
N VAL A 49 -11.39 4.77 -6.61
CA VAL A 49 -10.63 4.80 -7.87
C VAL A 49 -9.89 6.12 -8.04
N ASP A 50 -10.53 7.26 -7.76
CA ASP A 50 -9.87 8.56 -7.82
C ASP A 50 -8.71 8.66 -6.84
N TYR A 51 -8.82 8.03 -5.66
CA TYR A 51 -7.72 7.97 -4.71
C TYR A 51 -6.53 7.17 -5.25
N LEU A 52 -6.79 6.00 -5.86
CA LEU A 52 -5.75 5.19 -6.51
C LEU A 52 -5.06 5.95 -7.64
N ILE A 53 -5.80 6.71 -8.44
CA ILE A 53 -5.23 7.58 -9.50
C ILE A 53 -4.34 8.67 -8.88
N ARG A 54 -4.74 9.30 -7.78
CA ARG A 54 -3.92 10.32 -7.09
C ARG A 54 -2.65 9.73 -6.47
N GLU A 55 -2.71 8.50 -6.00
CA GLU A 55 -1.54 7.70 -5.58
C GLU A 55 -0.72 7.17 -6.76
N LYS A 56 -1.13 7.51 -8.00
CA LYS A 56 -0.46 7.18 -9.27
C LYS A 56 -0.40 5.68 -9.54
N VAL A 57 -1.40 4.92 -9.07
CA VAL A 57 -1.48 3.47 -9.32
C VAL A 57 -1.64 3.22 -10.82
N PRO A 58 -0.71 2.49 -11.46
CA PRO A 58 -0.71 2.34 -12.91
C PRO A 58 -1.63 1.21 -13.39
N TYR A 59 -1.74 0.15 -12.58
CA TYR A 59 -2.49 -1.05 -12.90
C TYR A 59 -3.36 -1.47 -11.73
N ILE A 60 -4.53 -2.00 -12.06
CA ILE A 60 -5.37 -2.74 -11.15
C ILE A 60 -5.70 -4.12 -11.76
N PHE A 61 -5.47 -5.18 -10.99
CA PHE A 61 -5.66 -6.56 -11.44
C PHE A 61 -6.91 -7.14 -10.80
N GLY A 62 -7.78 -7.82 -11.53
CA GLY A 62 -8.96 -8.37 -10.88
C GLY A 62 -9.87 -9.18 -11.74
N LEU A 63 -10.96 -9.64 -11.12
CA LEU A 63 -11.99 -10.42 -11.78
C LEU A 63 -13.37 -9.87 -11.41
N CYS A 64 -14.24 -9.85 -12.41
CA CYS A 64 -15.59 -9.34 -12.26
C CYS A 64 -16.51 -10.32 -11.51
N GLY A 65 -17.48 -9.76 -10.82
CA GLY A 65 -18.62 -10.49 -10.28
C GLY A 65 -19.67 -9.53 -9.76
N HIS A 66 -20.84 -10.04 -9.37
CA HIS A 66 -21.98 -9.18 -9.01
C HIS A 66 -21.66 -8.21 -7.86
N GLY A 67 -20.85 -8.64 -6.87
CA GLY A 67 -20.53 -7.86 -5.68
C GLY A 67 -19.59 -6.67 -5.91
N ASN A 68 -18.98 -6.53 -7.09
CA ASN A 68 -18.05 -5.44 -7.41
C ASN A 68 -18.38 -4.70 -8.71
N ILE A 69 -19.58 -4.86 -9.27
CA ILE A 69 -19.98 -4.22 -10.54
C ILE A 69 -19.83 -2.69 -10.46
N GLY A 70 -20.31 -2.05 -9.38
CA GLY A 70 -20.18 -0.59 -9.22
C GLY A 70 -18.73 -0.11 -9.20
N PHE A 71 -17.82 -0.92 -8.66
CA PHE A 71 -16.38 -0.63 -8.70
C PHE A 71 -15.81 -0.72 -10.12
N ILE A 72 -16.21 -1.74 -10.88
CA ILE A 72 -15.77 -1.96 -12.26
C ILE A 72 -16.27 -0.86 -13.18
N ASP A 73 -17.50 -0.38 -12.98
CA ASP A 73 -18.05 0.74 -13.75
C ASP A 73 -17.21 2.01 -13.55
N SER A 74 -16.85 2.32 -12.30
CA SER A 74 -15.97 3.45 -11.97
C SER A 74 -14.56 3.31 -12.56
N LEU A 75 -13.99 2.08 -12.57
CA LEU A 75 -12.73 1.77 -13.23
C LEU A 75 -12.81 1.95 -14.75
N TYR A 76 -13.91 1.52 -15.36
CA TYR A 76 -14.15 1.66 -16.80
C TYR A 76 -14.23 3.13 -17.20
N ALA A 77 -14.99 3.94 -16.46
CA ALA A 77 -15.10 5.38 -16.66
C ALA A 77 -13.76 6.13 -16.56
N ARG A 78 -12.80 5.57 -15.81
CA ARG A 78 -11.45 6.13 -15.59
C ARG A 78 -10.34 5.37 -16.32
N GLY A 79 -10.69 4.57 -17.33
CA GLY A 79 -9.75 3.68 -18.02
C GLY A 79 -8.56 4.38 -18.69
N GLU A 80 -8.66 5.68 -18.98
CA GLU A 80 -7.54 6.50 -19.49
C GLU A 80 -6.49 6.80 -18.41
N ALA A 81 -6.88 6.82 -17.14
CA ALA A 81 -6.03 7.18 -16.01
C ALA A 81 -5.50 5.96 -15.23
N ILE A 82 -6.26 4.86 -15.18
CA ILE A 82 -5.87 3.62 -14.50
C ILE A 82 -6.21 2.41 -15.35
N LYS A 83 -5.21 1.55 -15.62
CA LYS A 83 -5.41 0.41 -16.51
C LYS A 83 -5.88 -0.83 -15.74
N THR A 84 -7.03 -1.35 -16.16
CA THR A 84 -7.59 -2.59 -15.61
C THR A 84 -7.09 -3.81 -16.38
N VAL A 85 -6.68 -4.85 -15.66
CA VAL A 85 -6.26 -6.14 -16.23
C VAL A 85 -7.09 -7.26 -15.62
N SER A 86 -7.87 -7.93 -16.46
CA SER A 86 -8.71 -9.06 -16.03
C SER A 86 -7.90 -10.35 -15.94
N VAL A 87 -8.22 -11.21 -14.96
CA VAL A 87 -7.61 -12.54 -14.77
C VAL A 87 -8.66 -13.65 -14.87
N HIS A 88 -8.24 -14.91 -14.95
CA HIS A 88 -9.18 -16.05 -14.98
C HIS A 88 -9.38 -16.72 -13.61
N HIS A 89 -8.64 -16.28 -12.59
CA HIS A 89 -8.75 -16.75 -11.22
C HIS A 89 -8.26 -15.66 -10.25
N GLU A 90 -8.99 -15.38 -9.19
CA GLU A 90 -8.74 -14.21 -8.32
C GLU A 90 -7.36 -14.26 -7.65
N SER A 91 -6.88 -15.43 -7.21
CA SER A 91 -5.53 -15.53 -6.64
C SER A 91 -4.43 -14.98 -7.57
N VAL A 92 -4.63 -15.07 -8.89
CA VAL A 92 -3.68 -14.55 -9.89
C VAL A 92 -3.56 -13.03 -9.80
N CYS A 93 -4.64 -12.30 -9.50
CA CYS A 93 -4.55 -10.85 -9.37
C CYS A 93 -3.63 -10.44 -8.22
N GLY A 94 -3.71 -11.13 -7.08
CA GLY A 94 -2.81 -10.91 -5.95
C GLY A 94 -1.36 -11.29 -6.24
N PHE A 95 -1.11 -12.39 -6.95
CA PHE A 95 0.25 -12.76 -7.37
C PHE A 95 0.85 -11.79 -8.40
N MET A 96 0.05 -11.30 -9.34
CA MET A 96 0.47 -10.26 -10.28
C MET A 96 0.83 -8.97 -9.55
N ALA A 97 -0.01 -8.56 -8.58
CA ALA A 97 0.25 -7.39 -7.75
C ALA A 97 1.55 -7.52 -6.93
N ASP A 98 1.77 -8.70 -6.35
CA ASP A 98 2.98 -9.02 -5.59
C ASP A 98 4.25 -8.88 -6.43
N VAL A 99 4.29 -9.53 -7.61
CA VAL A 99 5.45 -9.49 -8.50
C VAL A 99 5.64 -8.10 -9.09
N PHE A 100 4.54 -7.41 -9.44
CA PHE A 100 4.61 -6.04 -9.95
C PHE A 100 5.35 -5.13 -8.97
N TYR A 101 5.04 -5.21 -7.67
CA TYR A 101 5.75 -4.44 -6.64
C TYR A 101 7.24 -4.83 -6.55
N ARG A 102 7.57 -6.12 -6.59
CA ARG A 102 8.97 -6.58 -6.48
C ARG A 102 9.86 -6.07 -7.62
N VAL A 103 9.29 -5.90 -8.81
CA VAL A 103 10.00 -5.43 -10.01
C VAL A 103 10.02 -3.91 -10.08
N SER A 104 8.88 -3.26 -9.90
CA SER A 104 8.74 -1.80 -10.09
C SER A 104 9.06 -0.97 -8.84
N GLY A 105 8.94 -1.57 -7.65
CA GLY A 105 8.95 -0.85 -6.38
C GLY A 105 7.71 0.01 -6.13
N GLN A 106 6.66 -0.11 -6.98
CA GLN A 106 5.43 0.66 -6.90
C GLN A 106 4.26 -0.22 -6.46
N PRO A 107 3.53 0.15 -5.39
CA PRO A 107 2.32 -0.57 -4.98
C PRO A 107 1.23 -0.46 -6.04
N CYS A 108 0.36 -1.46 -6.08
CA CYS A 108 -0.83 -1.48 -6.92
C CYS A 108 -2.04 -1.97 -6.12
N ALA A 109 -3.18 -2.12 -6.80
CA ALA A 109 -4.41 -2.62 -6.20
C ALA A 109 -4.94 -3.84 -6.96
N THR A 110 -5.81 -4.60 -6.30
CA THR A 110 -6.57 -5.67 -6.92
C THR A 110 -8.07 -5.49 -6.67
N PHE A 111 -8.90 -6.18 -7.46
CA PHE A 111 -10.34 -6.26 -7.19
C PHE A 111 -10.92 -7.66 -7.40
N THR A 112 -11.85 -8.05 -6.52
CA THR A 112 -12.61 -9.31 -6.62
C THR A 112 -14.04 -9.12 -6.17
N SER A 113 -14.93 -10.03 -6.55
CA SER A 113 -16.30 -10.09 -6.03
C SER A 113 -16.31 -10.62 -4.59
N CYS A 114 -17.51 -10.79 -4.03
CA CYS A 114 -17.76 -11.42 -2.73
C CYS A 114 -17.75 -12.95 -2.78
N GLY A 115 -17.89 -13.58 -1.61
CA GLY A 115 -17.97 -15.03 -1.43
C GLY A 115 -16.81 -15.77 -2.09
N PRO A 116 -17.04 -16.66 -3.09
CA PRO A 116 -15.97 -17.44 -3.71
C PRO A 116 -14.89 -16.56 -4.35
N GLY A 117 -15.25 -15.37 -4.89
CA GLY A 117 -14.27 -14.48 -5.50
C GLY A 117 -13.25 -13.97 -4.48
N SER A 118 -13.74 -13.40 -3.38
CA SER A 118 -12.90 -13.00 -2.25
C SER A 118 -12.21 -14.20 -1.57
N ALA A 119 -12.87 -15.36 -1.49
CA ALA A 119 -12.33 -16.57 -0.85
C ALA A 119 -11.12 -17.18 -1.59
N ASN A 120 -10.89 -16.80 -2.85
CA ASN A 120 -9.71 -17.19 -3.62
C ASN A 120 -8.47 -16.31 -3.34
N MET A 121 -8.62 -15.19 -2.62
CA MET A 121 -7.52 -14.25 -2.29
C MET A 121 -6.57 -14.64 -1.14
N PRO A 122 -6.96 -15.41 -0.09
CA PRO A 122 -6.12 -15.62 1.09
C PRO A 122 -4.70 -16.10 0.80
N ILE A 123 -4.51 -16.96 -0.22
CA ILE A 123 -3.18 -17.47 -0.56
C ILE A 123 -2.24 -16.38 -1.10
N ALA A 124 -2.76 -15.47 -1.93
CA ALA A 124 -1.97 -14.38 -2.48
C ALA A 124 -1.70 -13.29 -1.42
N LEU A 125 -2.68 -13.03 -0.55
CA LEU A 125 -2.51 -12.17 0.62
C LEU A 125 -1.42 -12.72 1.55
N ALA A 126 -1.45 -14.01 1.87
CA ALA A 126 -0.45 -14.65 2.72
C ALA A 126 0.95 -14.54 2.12
N ASN A 127 1.11 -14.83 0.83
CA ASN A 127 2.37 -14.68 0.12
C ASN A 127 2.95 -13.27 0.27
N ALA A 128 2.15 -12.25 -0.05
CA ALA A 128 2.59 -10.87 0.05
C ALA A 128 2.85 -10.43 1.50
N PHE A 129 2.06 -10.91 2.46
CA PHE A 129 2.23 -10.59 3.88
C PHE A 129 3.56 -11.09 4.44
N PHE A 130 3.90 -12.36 4.18
CA PHE A 130 5.17 -12.92 4.66
C PHE A 130 6.38 -12.22 4.03
N ASP A 131 6.28 -11.80 2.77
CA ASP A 131 7.36 -11.14 2.04
C ASP A 131 7.39 -9.61 2.16
N SER A 132 6.46 -9.02 2.93
CA SER A 132 6.37 -7.57 3.14
C SER A 132 6.06 -6.78 1.86
N VAL A 133 5.21 -7.35 1.01
CA VAL A 133 4.80 -6.75 -0.26
C VAL A 133 3.46 -6.02 -0.11
N PRO A 134 3.39 -4.71 -0.37
CA PRO A 134 2.16 -3.94 -0.30
C PRO A 134 1.34 -4.02 -1.59
N PHE A 135 0.10 -4.48 -1.48
CA PHE A 135 -0.96 -4.21 -2.45
C PHE A 135 -2.30 -4.02 -1.72
N LEU A 136 -3.20 -3.23 -2.32
CA LEU A 136 -4.53 -2.99 -1.78
C LEU A 136 -5.52 -3.96 -2.41
N ALA A 137 -6.04 -4.92 -1.64
CA ALA A 137 -7.10 -5.81 -2.08
C ALA A 137 -8.46 -5.15 -1.86
N VAL A 138 -9.11 -4.72 -2.95
CA VAL A 138 -10.50 -4.23 -2.90
C VAL A 138 -11.44 -5.42 -3.12
N THR A 139 -12.14 -5.86 -2.08
CA THR A 139 -13.07 -6.99 -2.19
C THR A 139 -14.50 -6.50 -2.12
N GLY A 140 -15.36 -6.98 -3.00
CA GLY A 140 -16.80 -6.75 -2.88
C GLY A 140 -17.42 -7.58 -1.77
N ASN A 141 -18.51 -7.10 -1.20
CA ASN A 141 -19.35 -7.85 -0.26
C ASN A 141 -20.84 -7.69 -0.59
N VAL A 142 -21.70 -8.48 0.07
CA VAL A 142 -23.15 -8.32 -0.08
C VAL A 142 -23.59 -6.93 0.40
N PRO A 143 -24.71 -6.37 -0.11
CA PRO A 143 -25.16 -5.05 0.33
C PRO A 143 -25.50 -5.06 1.83
N THR A 144 -25.30 -3.93 2.50
CA THR A 144 -25.52 -3.77 3.95
C THR A 144 -26.94 -4.10 4.37
N THR A 145 -27.93 -3.81 3.50
CA THR A 145 -29.35 -4.15 3.70
C THR A 145 -29.63 -5.66 3.76
N GLN A 146 -28.68 -6.49 3.33
CA GLN A 146 -28.79 -7.95 3.30
C GLN A 146 -27.90 -8.66 4.33
N PHE A 147 -27.19 -7.90 5.17
CA PHE A 147 -26.36 -8.47 6.23
C PHE A 147 -27.12 -9.46 7.12
N ASN A 148 -26.51 -10.62 7.35
CA ASN A 148 -27.04 -11.72 8.17
C ASN A 148 -28.39 -12.27 7.67
N ARG A 149 -28.66 -12.19 6.37
CA ARG A 149 -29.85 -12.78 5.75
C ARG A 149 -29.53 -14.07 5.00
N GLY A 150 -28.27 -14.48 4.97
CA GLY A 150 -27.83 -15.60 4.13
C GLY A 150 -27.95 -15.26 2.66
N ALA A 151 -27.59 -14.02 2.32
CA ALA A 151 -27.63 -13.55 0.95
C ALA A 151 -26.71 -14.37 0.05
N PHE A 152 -26.95 -14.31 -1.26
CA PHE A 152 -26.17 -15.05 -2.23
C PHE A 152 -24.68 -14.68 -2.09
N GLN A 153 -23.83 -15.69 -1.84
CA GLN A 153 -22.38 -15.54 -1.63
C GLN A 153 -21.96 -14.76 -0.37
N GLU A 154 -22.83 -14.61 0.62
CA GLU A 154 -22.49 -14.04 1.93
C GLU A 154 -21.71 -15.04 2.82
N THR A 155 -20.66 -14.57 3.49
CA THR A 155 -20.08 -15.26 4.65
C THR A 155 -20.72 -14.70 5.92
N TYR A 156 -21.60 -15.46 6.59
CA TYR A 156 -22.45 -14.90 7.68
C TYR A 156 -22.57 -15.74 8.96
N ARG A 157 -21.95 -16.92 9.03
CA ARG A 157 -22.19 -17.89 10.12
C ARG A 157 -21.70 -17.42 11.50
N HIS A 158 -20.69 -16.55 11.55
CA HIS A 158 -20.12 -16.03 12.79
C HIS A 158 -20.38 -14.52 12.96
N PHE A 159 -20.12 -13.74 11.91
CA PHE A 159 -20.47 -12.33 11.81
C PHE A 159 -21.10 -12.06 10.44
N GLN A 160 -21.79 -10.94 10.28
CA GLN A 160 -22.30 -10.50 8.97
C GLN A 160 -21.14 -10.11 8.04
N ALA A 161 -21.29 -10.40 6.74
CA ALA A 161 -20.30 -10.00 5.73
C ALA A 161 -18.85 -10.35 6.11
N ASP A 162 -18.63 -11.53 6.69
CA ASP A 162 -17.44 -11.89 7.49
C ASP A 162 -16.25 -12.42 6.68
N PHE A 163 -16.07 -11.93 5.46
CA PHE A 163 -14.80 -12.10 4.78
C PHE A 163 -13.60 -11.53 5.59
N PRO A 164 -13.73 -10.40 6.32
CA PRO A 164 -12.66 -9.89 7.16
C PRO A 164 -12.06 -10.90 8.14
N SER A 165 -12.86 -11.75 8.80
CA SER A 165 -12.33 -12.77 9.72
C SER A 165 -11.49 -13.83 9.02
N THR A 166 -11.75 -14.10 7.74
CA THR A 166 -11.02 -15.10 6.94
C THR A 166 -9.57 -14.67 6.67
N VAL A 167 -9.35 -13.39 6.44
CA VAL A 167 -8.07 -12.86 5.95
C VAL A 167 -7.27 -12.07 6.99
N ARG A 168 -7.82 -11.85 8.19
CA ARG A 168 -7.18 -11.05 9.25
C ARG A 168 -5.76 -11.50 9.63
N ALA A 169 -5.44 -12.78 9.44
CA ALA A 169 -4.11 -13.33 9.73
C ALA A 169 -3.08 -13.10 8.61
N TYR A 170 -3.54 -12.76 7.41
CA TYR A 170 -2.74 -12.69 6.18
C TYR A 170 -2.71 -11.29 5.57
N CYS A 171 -3.09 -10.27 6.33
CA CYS A 171 -2.98 -8.88 5.92
C CYS A 171 -2.63 -8.01 7.13
N LYS A 172 -2.14 -6.79 6.88
CA LYS A 172 -1.85 -5.86 7.98
C LYS A 172 -3.11 -5.42 8.70
N ARG A 173 -4.20 -5.27 7.95
CA ARG A 173 -5.51 -4.85 8.45
C ARG A 173 -6.57 -5.08 7.38
N VAL A 174 -7.80 -5.27 7.83
CA VAL A 174 -9.01 -5.19 7.01
C VAL A 174 -9.77 -3.92 7.38
N TYR A 175 -10.23 -3.19 6.38
CA TYR A 175 -11.13 -2.05 6.48
C TYR A 175 -12.44 -2.45 5.80
N GLN A 176 -13.57 -2.20 6.45
CA GLN A 176 -14.90 -2.52 5.92
C GLN A 176 -15.83 -1.31 6.09
N PRO A 177 -15.86 -0.36 5.15
CA PRO A 177 -16.80 0.75 5.19
C PRO A 177 -18.21 0.21 5.01
N THR A 178 -19.08 0.44 5.99
CA THR A 178 -20.50 0.00 5.97
C THR A 178 -21.45 1.15 5.70
N ARG A 179 -20.93 2.36 5.50
CA ARG A 179 -21.70 3.57 5.19
C ARG A 179 -20.86 4.47 4.27
N PRO A 180 -21.46 5.22 3.33
CA PRO A 180 -20.71 5.98 2.31
C PRO A 180 -19.71 6.97 2.91
N GLU A 181 -20.07 7.64 4.00
CA GLU A 181 -19.19 8.63 4.65
C GLU A 181 -17.91 8.02 5.25
N GLN A 182 -17.84 6.69 5.39
CA GLN A 182 -16.64 6.01 5.87
C GLN A 182 -15.63 5.76 4.75
N VAL A 183 -16.03 5.79 3.48
CA VAL A 183 -15.21 5.34 2.35
C VAL A 183 -13.94 6.18 2.22
N ALA A 184 -14.06 7.51 2.22
CA ALA A 184 -12.90 8.40 2.10
C ALA A 184 -11.87 8.16 3.23
N LEU A 185 -12.34 8.09 4.48
CA LEU A 185 -11.50 7.84 5.65
C LEU A 185 -10.83 6.46 5.60
N GLN A 186 -11.60 5.41 5.30
CA GLN A 186 -11.07 4.04 5.33
C GLN A 186 -10.13 3.78 4.15
N THR A 187 -10.39 4.34 2.96
CA THR A 187 -9.48 4.25 1.80
C THR A 187 -8.11 4.86 2.11
N ARG A 188 -8.07 6.10 2.65
CA ARG A 188 -6.79 6.73 3.02
C ARG A 188 -6.06 5.95 4.12
N GLN A 189 -6.79 5.44 5.11
CA GLN A 189 -6.21 4.65 6.19
C GLN A 189 -5.68 3.29 5.70
N ALA A 190 -6.41 2.64 4.78
CA ALA A 190 -6.01 1.40 4.17
C ALA A 190 -4.70 1.55 3.41
N TRP A 191 -4.62 2.57 2.55
CA TRP A 191 -3.41 2.87 1.79
C TRP A 191 -2.22 3.20 2.70
N LYS A 192 -2.41 4.08 3.69
CA LYS A 192 -1.34 4.45 4.62
C LYS A 192 -0.85 3.24 5.42
N THR A 193 -1.76 2.41 5.93
CA THR A 193 -1.43 1.19 6.66
C THR A 193 -0.62 0.24 5.78
N MET A 194 -0.98 0.10 4.51
CA MET A 194 -0.30 -0.77 3.55
C MET A 194 1.18 -0.41 3.37
N VAL A 195 1.50 0.89 3.23
CA VAL A 195 2.86 1.35 2.84
C VAL A 195 3.78 1.75 4.00
N THR A 196 3.26 2.01 5.19
CA THR A 196 4.04 2.47 6.35
C THR A 196 4.65 1.33 7.17
N GLY A 197 5.75 1.62 7.88
CA GLY A 197 6.44 0.63 8.72
C GLY A 197 6.98 -0.53 7.87
N ARG A 198 6.77 -1.78 8.33
CA ARG A 198 6.94 -2.96 7.47
C ARG A 198 5.78 -2.99 6.47
N PRO A 199 6.02 -2.84 5.15
CA PRO A 199 4.94 -2.88 4.17
C PRO A 199 4.27 -4.25 4.13
N GLY A 200 3.05 -4.32 3.62
CA GLY A 200 2.29 -5.57 3.52
C GLY A 200 0.89 -5.32 2.97
N PRO A 201 0.16 -6.37 2.57
CA PRO A 201 -1.13 -6.22 1.94
C PRO A 201 -2.18 -5.74 2.95
N VAL A 202 -3.15 -4.98 2.45
CA VAL A 202 -4.32 -4.51 3.20
C VAL A 202 -5.56 -4.84 2.40
N VAL A 203 -6.64 -5.21 3.09
CA VAL A 203 -7.94 -5.49 2.47
C VAL A 203 -8.88 -4.32 2.75
N LEU A 204 -9.51 -3.81 1.71
CA LEU A 204 -10.63 -2.89 1.76
C LEU A 204 -11.86 -3.64 1.25
N ASP A 205 -12.64 -4.17 2.17
CA ASP A 205 -13.82 -5.00 1.91
C ASP A 205 -15.07 -4.11 1.87
N VAL A 206 -15.66 -3.93 0.70
CA VAL A 206 -16.69 -2.91 0.45
C VAL A 206 -18.00 -3.58 0.05
N PRO A 207 -19.08 -3.40 0.83
CA PRO A 207 -20.42 -3.84 0.46
C PRO A 207 -20.89 -3.25 -0.87
N PHE A 208 -21.69 -4.01 -1.62
CA PHE A 208 -22.15 -3.64 -2.95
C PHE A 208 -22.81 -2.25 -3.03
N ASP A 209 -23.73 -1.97 -2.10
CA ASP A 209 -24.44 -0.69 -2.00
C ASP A 209 -23.48 0.48 -1.77
N ILE A 210 -22.45 0.29 -0.94
CA ILE A 210 -21.43 1.29 -0.66
C ILE A 210 -20.60 1.67 -1.89
N PHE A 211 -20.42 0.77 -2.86
CA PHE A 211 -19.81 1.15 -4.14
C PHE A 211 -20.66 2.13 -4.95
N THR A 212 -21.98 2.03 -4.84
CA THR A 212 -22.93 2.74 -5.70
C THR A 212 -23.55 3.97 -5.05
N GLU A 213 -23.60 4.02 -3.73
CA GLU A 213 -24.20 5.12 -2.99
C GLU A 213 -23.34 6.38 -3.06
N PRO A 214 -23.96 7.58 -3.16
CA PRO A 214 -23.25 8.85 -3.10
C PRO A 214 -22.53 9.03 -1.76
N CYS A 215 -21.26 9.44 -1.82
CA CYS A 215 -20.49 9.82 -0.66
C CYS A 215 -20.72 11.29 -0.29
N THR A 216 -20.61 11.61 1.00
CA THR A 216 -20.62 12.99 1.49
C THR A 216 -19.26 13.66 1.36
N ASP A 217 -18.20 12.89 1.67
CA ASP A 217 -16.82 13.33 1.63
C ASP A 217 -16.20 12.98 0.30
N GLY A 218 -15.51 13.95 -0.31
CA GLY A 218 -14.82 13.73 -1.57
C GLY A 218 -13.58 12.87 -1.41
N THR A 219 -13.00 12.51 -2.55
CA THR A 219 -11.72 11.80 -2.58
C THR A 219 -10.67 12.55 -1.76
N PRO A 220 -9.98 11.89 -0.81
CA PRO A 220 -8.94 12.54 -0.02
C PRO A 220 -7.68 12.84 -0.86
N LEU A 221 -6.89 13.81 -0.40
CA LEU A 221 -5.58 14.13 -0.97
C LEU A 221 -4.49 13.29 -0.27
N PRO A 222 -3.74 12.43 -0.98
CA PRO A 222 -2.63 11.65 -0.41
C PRO A 222 -1.64 12.45 0.43
N GLU A 223 -1.24 13.63 -0.06
CA GLU A 223 -0.24 14.50 0.55
C GLU A 223 -0.68 15.08 1.90
N ALA A 224 -1.97 15.35 2.08
CA ALA A 224 -2.51 15.94 3.31
C ALA A 224 -2.29 15.04 4.53
N TRP A 225 -2.15 13.74 4.33
CA TRP A 225 -1.97 12.75 5.40
C TRP A 225 -0.50 12.31 5.59
N ASN A 226 0.36 12.60 4.63
CA ASN A 226 1.77 12.22 4.66
C ASN A 226 2.66 13.26 5.33
N ALA A 227 2.22 14.53 5.42
CA ALA A 227 3.04 15.65 5.89
C ALA A 227 3.54 15.50 7.34
N ASN A 228 2.79 14.82 8.22
CA ASN A 228 3.07 14.78 9.67
C ASN A 228 3.38 13.39 10.23
N ILE A 229 3.38 12.33 9.39
CA ILE A 229 3.60 10.96 9.84
C ILE A 229 4.83 10.41 9.12
N ASN A 230 5.95 10.35 9.84
CA ASN A 230 7.17 9.74 9.32
C ASN A 230 6.90 8.25 9.08
N CYS A 231 6.79 7.86 7.81
CA CYS A 231 6.41 6.51 7.40
C CYS A 231 7.52 5.46 7.64
N ARG A 232 8.72 5.93 8.01
CA ARG A 232 9.92 5.14 8.27
C ARG A 232 10.59 5.70 9.53
N CYS A 233 10.59 4.95 10.61
CA CYS A 233 11.29 5.35 11.82
C CYS A 233 12.81 5.37 11.55
N GLY A 234 13.48 6.44 11.97
CA GLY A 234 14.94 6.48 12.02
C GLY A 234 15.49 5.50 13.05
N ALA A 235 16.76 5.13 12.91
CA ALA A 235 17.45 4.39 13.96
C ALA A 235 17.63 5.28 15.20
N ASP A 236 17.57 4.67 16.37
CA ASP A 236 17.94 5.33 17.63
C ASP A 236 19.42 5.77 17.58
N PRO A 237 19.74 7.05 17.84
CA PRO A 237 21.12 7.55 17.74
C PRO A 237 22.10 6.81 18.66
N GLU A 238 21.70 6.47 19.89
CA GLU A 238 22.57 5.76 20.83
C GLU A 238 22.81 4.32 20.40
N GLY A 239 21.75 3.62 19.98
CA GLY A 239 21.83 2.29 19.39
C GLY A 239 22.70 2.25 18.13
N LEU A 240 22.65 3.30 17.30
CA LEU A 240 23.48 3.41 16.10
C LEU A 240 24.96 3.55 16.46
N SER A 241 25.31 4.42 17.41
CA SER A 241 26.70 4.55 17.89
C SER A 241 27.24 3.22 18.42
N LYS A 242 26.47 2.53 19.27
CA LYS A 242 26.86 1.21 19.80
C LYS A 242 27.07 0.18 18.70
N ALA A 243 26.19 0.15 17.70
CA ALA A 243 26.31 -0.78 16.56
C ALA A 243 27.58 -0.52 15.73
N VAL A 244 27.96 0.74 15.54
CA VAL A 244 29.20 1.12 14.84
C VAL A 244 30.42 0.73 15.65
N ASP A 245 30.44 0.98 16.96
CA ASP A 245 31.56 0.60 17.83
C ASP A 245 31.78 -0.92 17.81
N MET A 246 30.69 -1.70 17.91
CA MET A 246 30.73 -3.17 17.79
C MET A 246 31.26 -3.62 16.42
N LEU A 247 30.86 -2.95 15.35
CA LEU A 247 31.29 -3.27 13.98
C LEU A 247 32.79 -3.00 13.78
N LEU A 248 33.30 -1.89 14.32
CA LEU A 248 34.71 -1.49 14.21
C LEU A 248 35.65 -2.33 15.09
N ALA A 249 35.16 -2.84 16.21
CA ALA A 249 35.92 -3.74 17.08
C ALA A 249 35.97 -5.19 16.58
N ALA A 250 35.12 -5.57 15.62
CA ALA A 250 35.02 -6.94 15.14
C ALA A 250 36.22 -7.33 14.25
N GLU A 251 36.84 -8.49 14.55
CA GLU A 251 37.96 -9.00 13.75
C GLU A 251 37.52 -9.61 12.41
N ARG A 252 36.32 -10.21 12.36
CA ARG A 252 35.79 -10.94 11.19
C ARG A 252 34.30 -10.64 10.93
N PRO A 253 33.93 -9.38 10.66
CA PRO A 253 32.54 -9.01 10.44
C PRO A 253 31.99 -9.55 9.11
N VAL A 254 30.66 -9.71 9.06
CA VAL A 254 29.90 -9.99 7.84
C VAL A 254 28.60 -9.19 7.86
N ILE A 255 28.19 -8.64 6.72
CA ILE A 255 26.88 -7.99 6.55
C ILE A 255 25.92 -9.03 5.98
N LEU A 256 24.87 -9.39 6.71
CA LEU A 256 23.78 -10.23 6.19
C LEU A 256 22.60 -9.36 5.75
N VAL A 257 22.24 -9.43 4.48
CA VAL A 257 21.22 -8.56 3.87
C VAL A 257 19.93 -9.32 3.56
N GLY A 258 18.80 -8.74 3.95
CA GLY A 258 17.47 -9.13 3.48
C GLY A 258 16.87 -8.15 2.48
N GLN A 259 15.67 -8.47 2.00
CA GLN A 259 14.89 -7.64 1.05
C GLN A 259 14.61 -6.22 1.53
N GLY A 260 14.67 -5.98 2.86
CA GLY A 260 14.46 -4.67 3.45
C GLY A 260 15.39 -3.58 2.90
N VAL A 261 16.62 -3.93 2.49
CA VAL A 261 17.54 -2.97 1.84
C VAL A 261 16.99 -2.50 0.49
N ARG A 262 16.41 -3.42 -0.30
CA ARG A 262 15.80 -3.09 -1.61
C ARG A 262 14.55 -2.22 -1.41
N TYR A 263 13.64 -2.61 -0.53
CA TYR A 263 12.42 -1.84 -0.25
C TYR A 263 12.71 -0.48 0.41
N GLY A 264 13.76 -0.42 1.22
CA GLY A 264 14.28 0.81 1.80
C GLY A 264 14.99 1.73 0.80
N ARG A 265 15.29 1.24 -0.42
CA ARG A 265 16.13 1.91 -1.43
C ARG A 265 17.55 2.21 -0.91
N ALA A 266 18.07 1.36 -0.04
CA ALA A 266 19.36 1.51 0.63
C ALA A 266 20.49 0.69 -0.01
N THR A 267 20.28 0.14 -1.21
CA THR A 267 21.28 -0.71 -1.90
C THR A 267 22.62 0.00 -2.09
N GLY A 268 22.60 1.28 -2.48
CA GLY A 268 23.80 2.10 -2.67
C GLY A 268 24.51 2.46 -1.37
N GLU A 269 23.76 2.87 -0.33
CA GLU A 269 24.33 3.17 0.99
C GLU A 269 24.98 1.94 1.63
N ARG A 270 24.31 0.79 1.54
CA ARG A 270 24.84 -0.50 1.99
C ARG A 270 26.13 -0.85 1.26
N LEU A 271 26.19 -0.68 -0.07
CA LEU A 271 27.40 -0.96 -0.85
C LEU A 271 28.57 -0.07 -0.40
N ARG A 272 28.32 1.24 -0.24
CA ARG A 272 29.33 2.19 0.26
C ARG A 272 29.88 1.77 1.62
N LEU A 273 29.02 1.35 2.54
CA LEU A 273 29.44 0.87 3.86
C LEU A 273 30.34 -0.36 3.75
N ALA A 274 29.93 -1.36 2.98
CA ALA A 274 30.69 -2.59 2.76
C ALA A 274 32.06 -2.32 2.13
N GLU A 275 32.12 -1.46 1.10
CA GLU A 275 33.36 -1.10 0.41
C GLU A 275 34.32 -0.29 1.27
N ARG A 276 33.79 0.61 2.12
CA ARG A 276 34.57 1.46 3.01
C ARG A 276 35.23 0.64 4.12
N LEU A 277 34.50 -0.31 4.69
CA LEU A 277 34.98 -1.14 5.79
C LEU A 277 35.57 -2.49 5.32
N LYS A 278 35.53 -2.76 4.02
CA LYS A 278 35.98 -4.04 3.41
C LYS A 278 35.31 -5.26 4.01
N ILE A 279 34.01 -5.16 4.29
CA ILE A 279 33.22 -6.22 4.93
C ILE A 279 32.51 -7.07 3.87
N PRO A 280 32.64 -8.41 3.89
CA PRO A 280 31.89 -9.29 3.01
C PRO A 280 30.38 -9.23 3.28
N VAL A 281 29.58 -9.47 2.24
CA VAL A 281 28.13 -9.29 2.22
C VAL A 281 27.47 -10.60 1.82
N ALA A 282 26.82 -11.27 2.76
CA ALA A 282 25.92 -12.38 2.51
C ALA A 282 24.47 -11.88 2.35
N TRP A 283 23.60 -12.69 1.74
CA TRP A 283 22.19 -12.37 1.60
C TRP A 283 21.26 -13.55 1.88
N SER A 284 20.05 -13.26 2.35
CA SER A 284 18.96 -14.23 2.39
C SER A 284 18.41 -14.51 0.98
N ALA A 285 17.60 -15.56 0.81
CA ALA A 285 16.95 -15.85 -0.47
C ALA A 285 16.18 -14.63 -1.04
N SER A 286 15.46 -13.91 -0.19
CA SER A 286 14.74 -12.68 -0.52
C SER A 286 15.65 -11.44 -0.71
N GLY A 287 16.85 -11.46 -0.11
CA GLY A 287 17.89 -10.45 -0.27
C GLY A 287 18.74 -10.63 -1.53
N ALA A 288 18.54 -11.70 -2.30
CA ALA A 288 19.27 -11.95 -3.52
C ALA A 288 19.18 -10.76 -4.49
N GLY A 289 20.34 -10.41 -5.07
CA GLY A 289 20.50 -9.20 -5.89
C GLY A 289 20.74 -7.91 -5.10
N ALA A 290 20.91 -7.97 -3.77
CA ALA A 290 21.31 -6.80 -2.97
C ALA A 290 22.75 -6.33 -3.24
N ILE A 291 23.61 -7.21 -3.76
CA ILE A 291 24.95 -6.93 -4.27
C ILE A 291 25.13 -7.72 -5.58
N ASP A 292 25.95 -7.21 -6.51
CA ASP A 292 26.35 -7.98 -7.70
C ASP A 292 27.09 -9.24 -7.23
N SER A 293 26.67 -10.42 -7.68
CA SER A 293 27.27 -11.69 -7.28
C SER A 293 28.73 -11.86 -7.75
N ARG A 294 29.19 -11.01 -8.67
CA ARG A 294 30.58 -10.94 -9.12
C ARG A 294 31.42 -9.94 -8.34
N HIS A 295 30.81 -9.20 -7.42
CA HIS A 295 31.52 -8.24 -6.60
C HIS A 295 32.51 -8.97 -5.67
N PRO A 296 33.75 -8.49 -5.48
CA PRO A 296 34.73 -9.14 -4.60
C PRO A 296 34.35 -9.26 -3.11
N LEU A 297 33.23 -8.63 -2.72
CA LEU A 297 32.69 -8.63 -1.35
C LEU A 297 31.37 -9.41 -1.28
N ALA A 298 30.94 -10.07 -2.35
CA ALA A 298 29.77 -10.94 -2.38
C ALA A 298 30.11 -12.34 -1.85
#